data_AF-A0A0L0EWY8-F1
#
_entry.id   AF-A0A0L0EWY8-F1
#
_cell.length_a   1.000
_cell.length_b   1.000
_cell.length_c   1.000
_cell.angle_alpha   90.00
_cell.angle_beta   90.00
_cell.angle_gamma   90.00
#
_symmetry.space_group_name_H-M   'P 1'
#
loop_
_entity.id
_entity.type
_entity.pdbx_description
1 polymer ?
#
loop_
_entity_poly.entity_id
_entity_poly.type
_entity_poly.pdbx_seq_one_letter_code
_entity_poly.pdbx_strand_id
1 'polypeptide(L)'
;MWPKTLSGLFIGLFLSISVVLNLNLLLPFSEGTRLLIGLILAFPIWAAALVWAYSFPSAWKSFRALMLALVPSVLLNTALMVLR
;
A
#
# COMPACT_ATOMS: atom_id res chain seq x y z
N MET A 1 16.09 -15.52 -1.10
CA MET A 1 15.32 -14.77 -0.08
C MET A 1 15.30 -13.28 -0.38
N TRP A 2 16.45 -12.67 -0.67
CA TRP A 2 16.59 -11.25 -1.06
C TRP A 2 15.59 -10.70 -2.10
N PRO A 3 15.23 -11.42 -3.19
CA PRO A 3 14.28 -10.87 -4.16
C PRO A 3 12.88 -10.64 -3.56
N LYS A 4 12.45 -11.48 -2.60
CA LYS A 4 11.18 -11.31 -1.87
C LYS A 4 11.23 -10.10 -0.94
N THR A 5 12.38 -9.90 -0.30
CA THR A 5 12.64 -8.74 0.55
C THR A 5 12.56 -7.46 -0.27
N LEU A 6 13.23 -7.42 -1.43
CA LEU A 6 13.20 -6.24 -2.32
C LEU A 6 11.78 -5.98 -2.84
N SER A 7 11.04 -7.00 -3.26
CA SER A 7 9.65 -6.82 -3.69
C SER A 7 8.75 -6.35 -2.55
N GLY A 8 8.86 -6.95 -1.36
CA GLY A 8 8.10 -6.52 -0.18
C GLY A 8 8.45 -5.11 0.26
N LEU A 9 9.73 -4.75 0.21
CA LEU A 9 10.22 -3.43 0.60
C LEU A 9 9.70 -2.35 -0.35
N PHE A 10 9.95 -2.47 -1.65
CA PHE A 10 9.58 -1.44 -2.63
C PHE A 10 8.08 -1.47 -2.94
N ILE A 11 7.53 -2.62 -3.31
CA ILE A 11 6.11 -2.71 -3.70
C ILE A 11 5.21 -2.54 -2.48
N GLY A 12 5.60 -3.08 -1.33
CA GLY A 12 4.88 -2.82 -0.09
C GLY A 12 4.88 -1.34 0.30
N LEU A 13 5.96 -0.60 0.03
CA LEU A 13 6.04 0.84 0.34
C LEU A 13 5.09 1.63 -0.55
N PHE A 14 5.09 1.35 -1.85
CA PHE A 14 4.12 1.93 -2.78
C PHE A 14 2.68 1.56 -2.41
N LEU A 15 2.44 0.32 -2.00
CA LEU A 15 1.12 -0.14 -1.55
C LEU A 15 0.66 0.64 -0.32
N SER A 16 1.53 0.79 0.68
CA SER A 16 1.23 1.55 1.88
C SER A 16 0.86 3.01 1.57
N ILE A 17 1.68 3.69 0.77
CA ILE A 17 1.43 5.07 0.35
C ILE A 17 0.09 5.16 -0.40
N SER A 18 -0.16 4.24 -1.33
CA SER A 18 -1.39 4.20 -2.12
C SER A 18 -2.64 3.97 -1.25
N VAL A 19 -2.57 3.05 -0.27
CA VAL A 19 -3.71 2.79 0.62
C VAL A 19 -3.99 4.00 1.52
N VAL A 20 -2.95 4.61 2.10
CA VAL A 20 -3.09 5.81 2.94
C VAL A 20 -3.67 6.98 2.14
N LEU A 21 -3.27 7.14 0.88
CA LEU A 21 -3.81 8.18 0.01
C LEU A 21 -5.32 8.00 -0.23
N ASN A 22 -5.77 6.75 -0.43
CA ASN A 22 -7.21 6.45 -0.54
C ASN A 22 -7.95 6.84 0.74
N LEU A 23 -7.38 6.54 1.91
CA LEU A 23 -7.97 6.92 3.20
C LEU A 23 -8.06 8.45 3.35
N ASN A 24 -7.03 9.19 2.94
CA ASN A 24 -7.06 10.66 2.96
C ASN A 24 -8.13 11.26 2.04
N LEU A 25 -8.41 10.60 0.92
CA LEU A 25 -9.44 11.03 -0.02
C LEU A 25 -10.85 10.66 0.46
N LEU A 26 -11.03 9.48 1.05
CA LEU A 26 -12.34 8.96 1.46
C LEU A 26 -12.82 9.46 2.83
N LEU A 27 -11.92 9.65 3.80
CA LEU A 27 -12.32 9.96 5.16
C LEU A 27 -12.70 11.45 5.32
N PRO A 28 -13.88 11.76 5.92
CA PRO A 28 -14.35 13.12 6.11
C PRO A 28 -13.80 13.77 7.40
N PHE A 29 -12.49 13.66 7.64
CA PHE A 29 -11.84 14.29 8.80
C PHE A 29 -11.14 15.61 8.43
N SER A 30 -10.75 16.40 9.43
CA SER A 30 -9.88 17.55 9.22
C SER A 30 -8.53 17.10 8.63
N GLU A 31 -7.85 18.01 7.93
CA GLU A 31 -6.59 17.68 7.24
C GLU A 31 -5.51 17.17 8.20
N GLY A 32 -5.36 17.79 9.37
CA GLY A 32 -4.39 17.34 10.37
C GLY A 32 -4.67 15.93 10.89
N THR A 33 -5.93 15.58 11.15
CA THR A 33 -6.32 14.24 11.59
C THR A 33 -6.08 13.20 10.49
N ARG A 34 -6.36 13.55 9.22
CA ARG A 34 -6.09 12.67 8.06
C ARG A 34 -4.61 12.33 7.94
N LEU A 35 -3.74 13.34 7.98
CA LEU A 35 -2.29 13.14 7.91
C LEU A 35 -1.77 12.27 9.06
N LEU A 36 -2.29 12.48 10.28
CA LEU A 36 -1.88 11.71 11.45
C LEU A 36 -2.33 10.24 11.36
N ILE A 37 -3.55 9.98 10.89
CA ILE A 37 -4.03 8.61 10.60
C ILE A 37 -3.14 7.97 9.54
N GLY A 38 -2.83 8.69 8.46
CA GLY A 38 -1.97 8.20 7.40
C GLY A 38 -0.57 7.83 7.89
N LEU A 39 0.04 8.68 8.72
CA LEU A 39 1.34 8.41 9.32
C LEU A 39 1.34 7.15 10.21
N ILE A 40 0.31 7.00 11.05
CA ILE A 40 0.19 5.85 11.96
C ILE A 40 -0.05 4.56 11.20
N LEU A 41 -0.86 4.58 10.14
CA LEU A 41 -1.23 3.38 9.38
C LEU A 41 -0.19 2.99 8.32
N ALA A 42 0.57 3.94 7.79
CA ALA A 42 1.53 3.68 6.72
C ALA A 42 2.55 2.59 7.12
N PHE A 43 3.13 2.69 8.32
CA PHE A 43 4.17 1.77 8.75
C PHE A 43 3.65 0.33 8.99
N PRO A 44 2.54 0.10 9.74
CA PRO A 44 1.95 -1.23 9.87
C PRO A 44 1.55 -1.87 8.53
N ILE A 45 0.96 -1.09 7.60
CA ILE A 45 0.58 -1.62 6.28
C ILE A 45 1.82 -2.06 5.50
N TRP A 46 2.88 -1.26 5.55
CA TRP A 46 4.15 -1.60 4.91
C TRP A 46 4.79 -2.86 5.51
N ALA A 47 4.86 -2.93 6.85
CA ALA A 47 5.40 -4.10 7.55
C ALA A 47 4.58 -5.37 7.25
N ALA A 48 3.25 -5.26 7.22
CA ALA A 48 2.36 -6.36 6.84
C ALA A 48 2.61 -6.84 5.41
N ALA A 49 2.77 -5.92 4.45
CA ALA A 49 3.10 -6.27 3.06
C ALA A 49 4.47 -6.97 2.96
N LEU A 50 5.45 -6.55 3.76
CA LEU A 50 6.77 -7.18 3.80
C LEU A 50 6.69 -8.61 4.36
N VAL A 51 5.98 -8.83 5.46
CA VAL A 51 5.74 -10.17 6.03
C VAL A 51 4.94 -11.03 5.04
N TRP A 52 3.94 -10.46 4.39
CA TRP A 52 3.13 -11.17 3.40
C TRP A 52 3.97 -11.60 2.19
N ALA A 53 4.96 -10.82 1.77
CA ALA A 53 5.89 -11.22 0.71
C ALA A 53 6.63 -12.53 1.02
N TYR A 54 6.93 -12.78 2.29
CA TYR A 54 7.62 -14.00 2.74
C TYR A 54 6.73 -15.23 2.80
N SER A 55 5.41 -15.10 2.88
CA SER A 55 4.50 -16.25 2.95
C SER A 55 4.41 -17.02 1.63
N PHE A 56 4.82 -16.41 0.51
CA PHE A 56 4.75 -17.05 -0.80
C PHE A 56 5.97 -17.93 -1.09
N PRO A 57 5.80 -19.05 -1.83
CA PRO A 57 6.89 -19.98 -2.12
C PRO A 57 7.95 -19.39 -3.08
N SER A 58 7.55 -18.54 -4.04
CA SER A 58 8.44 -17.93 -5.04
C SER A 58 8.38 -16.41 -5.02
N ALA A 59 9.51 -15.76 -5.33
CA ALA A 59 9.60 -14.30 -5.43
C ALA A 59 8.65 -13.72 -6.48
N TRP A 60 8.50 -14.40 -7.62
CA TRP A 60 7.59 -13.97 -8.67
C TRP A 60 6.11 -14.00 -8.24
N LYS A 61 5.73 -15.02 -7.46
CA LYS A 61 4.37 -15.13 -6.90
C LYS A 61 4.10 -14.03 -5.88
N SER A 62 5.07 -13.74 -4.99
CA SER A 62 5.00 -12.61 -4.05
C SER A 62 4.84 -11.27 -4.77
N PHE A 63 5.69 -11.00 -5.78
CA PHE A 63 5.63 -9.77 -6.55
C PHE A 63 4.27 -9.60 -7.23
N ARG A 64 3.76 -10.65 -7.88
CA ARG A 64 2.42 -10.62 -8.51
C ARG A 64 1.32 -10.34 -7.49
N ALA A 65 1.35 -10.97 -6.32
CA ALA A 65 0.35 -10.76 -5.28
C ALA A 65 0.36 -9.30 -4.77
N LEU A 66 1.55 -8.75 -4.50
CA LEU A 66 1.69 -7.35 -4.09
C LEU A 66 1.25 -6.37 -5.19
N MET A 67 1.59 -6.64 -6.46
CA MET A 67 1.13 -5.84 -7.60
C MET A 67 -0.39 -5.91 -7.78
N LEU A 68 -1.00 -7.08 -7.58
CA LEU A 68 -2.46 -7.24 -7.64
C LEU A 68 -3.17 -6.48 -6.52
N ALA A 69 -2.51 -6.22 -5.38
CA ALA A 69 -3.03 -5.34 -4.35
C ALA A 69 -2.80 -3.84 -4.69
N LEU A 70 -1.65 -3.52 -5.27
CA LEU A 70 -1.26 -2.15 -5.61
C LEU A 70 -2.11 -1.57 -6.75
N VAL A 71 -2.30 -2.31 -7.84
CA VAL A 71 -2.97 -1.82 -9.05
C VAL A 71 -4.40 -1.33 -8.76
N PRO A 72 -5.28 -2.10 -8.10
CA PRO A 72 -6.61 -1.61 -7.74
C PRO A 72 -6.57 -0.38 -6.83
N SER A 73 -5.62 -0.33 -5.90
CA SER A 73 -5.46 0.81 -4.98
C SER A 73 -5.06 2.09 -5.73
N VAL A 74 -4.17 1.99 -6.70
CA VAL A 74 -3.74 3.11 -7.55
C VAL A 74 -4.86 3.56 -8.48
N LEU A 75 -5.60 2.61 -9.07
CA LEU A 75 -6.77 2.92 -9.89
C LEU A 75 -7.84 3.66 -9.09
N LEU A 76 -8.14 3.20 -7.88
CA LEU A 76 -9.08 3.88 -6.99
C LEU A 76 -8.61 5.29 -6.63
N ASN A 77 -7.33 5.46 -6.28
CA ASN A 77 -6.75 6.78 -6.04
C ASN A 77 -6.92 7.71 -7.23
N THR A 78 -6.60 7.23 -8.42
CA THR A 78 -6.68 8.02 -9.66
C THR A 78 -8.13 8.41 -9.96
N ALA A 79 -9.05 7.47 -9.81
CA ALA A 79 -10.48 7.74 -9.97
C ALA A 79 -10.99 8.76 -8.95
N LEU A 80 -10.62 8.62 -7.67
CA LEU A 80 -11.02 9.56 -6.61
C LEU A 80 -10.42 10.95 -6.80
N MET A 81 -9.21 11.06 -7.36
CA MET A 81 -8.60 12.37 -7.67
C MET A 81 -9.23 13.07 -8.87
N VAL A 82 -9.72 12.32 -9.86
CA VAL A 82 -10.36 12.90 -11.06
C VAL A 82 -11.84 13.23 -10.81
N LEU A 83 -12.53 12.45 -9.98
CA LEU A 83 -13.98 12.60 -9.72
C LEU A 83 -14.32 13.61 -8.62
N ARG A 84 -13.32 14.10 -7.88
CA ARG A 84 -13.50 14.99 -6.73
C ARG A 84 -13.03 16.40 -7.04
#